data_AF-A0A971V3S8-F1
#
_entry.id   AF-A0A971V3S8-F1
#
_cell.length_a   1.000
_cell.length_b   1.000
_cell.length_c   1.000
_cell.angle_alpha   90.00
_cell.angle_beta   90.00
_cell.angle_gamma   90.00
#
_symmetry.space_group_name_H-M   'P 1'
#
loop_
_entity.id
_entity.type
_entity.pdbx_description
1 polymer ?
#
loop_
_entity_poly.entity_id
_entity_poly.type
_entity_poly.pdbx_seq_one_letter_code
_entity_poly.pdbx_strand_id
1 'polypeptide(L)'
;MKRIDLLMIASSFFILAACSGAAEQSPAGLKWKFEDGWALQKVGSGDRFEKFFAIGSWHLPGYTFTDSAEMDGQDYEKNAALFKERSAPFNMVFMTPGLQKEYMSDIIHILNPFSPILHRYIDQATGLPKGKDKAYYRSQYMKSVVDSPEFEAYLDAEIQKILETLPNDQYIYSHIDEIALGGVSKWAIPPSMGAKIYERVKFNDPNALVFVDLLGHCKGSTYLFEENYLQTHDSLPKDPPYELVDPGAVECEIPLLGFYQAHNGLPVYQFNNGKYSYTEYDFDTLKSLWYENTKLIASGYKGNGDLFGINAFRDFFAHPVLSGITVDALKEGLGAEVPIWLYFDGNGYAKPSTMTPENYIEIVKCQIYTSIIHGATGILFWNDWNKTPEVFDVLLPMLKELNDNLPIITLKTIEKKVDNDLHIMIKEDKKGRKQIIATNTSKTDKIGIDIAGVDKKELEPLEVYVSTI
;
A
#
# COMPACT_ATOMS: atom_id res chain seq x y z
N MET A 1 13.85 53.40 -70.07
CA MET A 1 15.23 53.79 -69.69
C MET A 1 15.32 53.76 -68.16
N LYS A 2 16.28 52.98 -67.61
CA LYS A 2 16.53 52.64 -66.19
C LYS A 2 15.51 51.69 -65.54
N ARG A 3 15.88 50.60 -64.85
CA ARG A 3 17.15 49.87 -64.69
C ARG A 3 16.76 48.44 -64.27
N ILE A 4 17.46 47.46 -64.82
CA ILE A 4 17.43 46.04 -64.46
C ILE A 4 18.44 45.85 -63.31
N ASP A 5 18.05 45.10 -62.27
CA ASP A 5 18.92 44.24 -61.45
C ASP A 5 18.04 43.05 -61.03
N LEU A 6 18.11 41.92 -61.75
CA LEU A 6 18.85 40.72 -61.34
C LEU A 6 18.59 40.29 -59.88
N LEU A 7 17.63 39.39 -59.68
CA LEU A 7 17.99 38.06 -59.22
C LEU A 7 16.99 37.02 -59.76
N MET A 8 17.57 36.11 -60.52
CA MET A 8 16.97 34.96 -61.18
C MET A 8 16.75 33.80 -60.21
N ILE A 9 15.66 33.07 -60.47
CA ILE A 9 15.54 31.60 -60.44
C ILE A 9 15.72 30.93 -59.07
N ALA A 10 14.58 30.54 -58.50
CA ALA A 10 14.29 29.15 -58.16
C ALA A 10 12.78 28.95 -57.99
N SER A 11 12.09 28.72 -59.11
CA SER A 11 10.83 27.98 -59.11
C SER A 11 11.11 26.52 -58.75
N SER A 12 10.12 25.88 -58.11
CA SER A 12 9.99 24.43 -57.88
C SER A 12 10.59 23.89 -56.57
N PHE A 13 9.87 24.09 -55.46
CA PHE A 13 9.60 23.03 -54.46
C PHE A 13 8.36 23.41 -53.65
N PHE A 14 7.19 23.22 -54.26
CA PHE A 14 5.95 22.96 -53.53
C PHE A 14 6.06 21.53 -52.98
N ILE A 15 6.53 21.37 -51.75
CA ILE A 15 6.25 20.20 -50.92
C ILE A 15 5.77 20.72 -49.57
N LEU A 16 4.47 20.58 -49.35
CA LEU A 16 3.86 20.16 -48.09
C LEU A 16 4.80 20.14 -46.87
N ALA A 17 4.92 21.27 -46.19
CA ALA A 17 5.18 21.29 -44.74
C ALA A 17 3.86 21.61 -44.03
N ALA A 18 2.84 20.81 -44.34
CA ALA A 18 1.65 20.71 -43.53
C ALA A 18 2.03 19.88 -42.29
N CYS A 19 1.84 20.46 -41.11
CA CYS A 19 1.44 19.75 -39.90
C CYS A 19 2.12 18.40 -39.66
N SER A 20 3.42 18.42 -39.38
CA SER A 20 4.03 17.44 -38.49
C SER A 20 4.56 18.20 -37.28
N GLY A 21 3.65 18.84 -36.55
CA GLY A 21 3.84 18.90 -35.11
C GLY A 21 4.04 17.44 -34.70
N ALA A 22 5.23 17.12 -34.21
CA ALA A 22 5.42 15.89 -33.47
C ALA A 22 4.27 15.89 -32.47
N ALA A 23 3.31 14.98 -32.64
CA ALA A 23 2.46 14.63 -31.54
C ALA A 23 3.45 14.27 -30.44
N GLU A 24 3.54 15.10 -29.40
CA GLU A 24 4.00 14.62 -28.12
C GLU A 24 3.14 13.39 -27.85
N GLN A 25 3.69 12.21 -28.15
CA GLN A 25 3.20 10.98 -27.58
C GLN A 25 3.53 11.11 -26.10
N SER A 26 2.65 11.81 -25.38
CA SER A 26 2.52 11.59 -23.95
C SER A 26 2.37 10.08 -23.80
N PRO A 27 3.24 9.40 -23.05
CA PRO A 27 3.08 7.98 -22.82
C PRO A 27 1.67 7.80 -22.25
N ALA A 28 0.87 6.95 -22.89
CA ALA A 28 -0.54 6.80 -22.60
C ALA A 28 -0.74 5.95 -21.33
N GLY A 29 -0.15 6.40 -20.22
CA GLY A 29 -0.26 5.74 -18.92
C GLY A 29 -1.71 5.66 -18.43
N LEU A 30 -1.91 4.79 -17.42
CA LEU A 30 -3.19 4.63 -16.75
C LEU A 30 -3.76 5.98 -16.30
N LYS A 31 -5.05 6.18 -16.53
CA LYS A 31 -5.77 7.40 -16.10
C LYS A 31 -6.74 7.07 -15.00
N TRP A 32 -6.67 7.86 -13.95
CA TRP A 32 -7.42 7.64 -12.71
C TRP A 32 -8.37 8.80 -12.41
N LYS A 33 -9.45 8.49 -11.71
CA LYS A 33 -10.33 9.42 -11.00
C LYS A 33 -10.67 8.86 -9.64
N PHE A 34 -11.10 9.71 -8.72
CA PHE A 34 -11.53 9.31 -7.39
C PHE A 34 -12.98 9.73 -7.17
N GLU A 35 -13.81 8.81 -6.71
CA GLU A 35 -15.24 9.04 -6.44
C GLU A 35 -15.74 8.04 -5.39
N ASP A 36 -16.40 8.53 -4.34
CA ASP A 36 -17.00 7.74 -3.26
C ASP A 36 -15.99 6.78 -2.58
N GLY A 37 -14.74 7.22 -2.43
CA GLY A 37 -13.66 6.40 -1.86
C GLY A 37 -13.12 5.30 -2.78
N TRP A 38 -13.48 5.30 -4.07
CA TRP A 38 -12.95 4.40 -5.08
C TRP A 38 -11.92 5.08 -5.96
N ALA A 39 -10.88 4.33 -6.35
CA ALA A 39 -10.12 4.64 -7.54
C ALA A 39 -10.90 4.11 -8.76
N LEU A 40 -11.09 4.95 -9.77
CA LEU A 40 -11.74 4.60 -11.02
C LEU A 40 -10.70 4.66 -12.14
N GLN A 41 -10.56 3.57 -12.90
CA GLN A 41 -9.64 3.47 -14.01
C GLN A 41 -10.36 3.80 -15.32
N LYS A 42 -9.71 4.55 -16.21
CA LYS A 42 -10.23 4.78 -17.57
C LYS A 42 -10.18 3.47 -18.36
N VAL A 43 -11.29 3.10 -19.01
CA VAL A 43 -11.41 1.87 -19.80
C VAL A 43 -11.70 2.17 -21.26
N GLY A 44 -10.83 1.70 -22.15
CA GLY A 44 -10.93 1.90 -23.59
C GLY A 44 -10.57 3.32 -24.04
N SER A 45 -10.89 3.67 -25.28
CA SER A 45 -10.54 4.96 -25.89
C SER A 45 -11.50 6.12 -25.57
N GLY A 46 -12.69 5.83 -25.02
CA GLY A 46 -13.67 6.85 -24.63
C GLY A 46 -13.50 7.33 -23.18
N ASP A 47 -14.30 8.31 -22.73
CA ASP A 47 -14.20 8.89 -21.37
C ASP A 47 -14.92 8.09 -20.27
N ARG A 48 -14.95 6.77 -20.41
CA ARG A 48 -15.57 5.87 -19.45
C ARG A 48 -14.58 5.49 -18.36
N PHE A 49 -15.00 5.65 -17.11
CA PHE A 49 -14.26 5.27 -15.92
C PHE A 49 -15.03 4.18 -15.16
N GLU A 50 -14.34 3.14 -14.73
CA GLU A 50 -14.93 2.02 -13.98
C GLU A 50 -14.22 1.86 -12.64
N LYS A 51 -14.96 1.44 -11.60
CA LYS A 51 -14.39 1.17 -10.28
C LYS A 51 -13.31 0.09 -10.39
N PHE A 52 -12.12 0.41 -9.91
CA PHE A 52 -11.00 -0.51 -9.87
C PHE A 52 -10.90 -1.11 -8.47
N PHE A 53 -11.03 -2.44 -8.38
CA PHE A 53 -10.73 -3.17 -7.14
C PHE A 53 -9.34 -3.79 -7.26
N ALA A 54 -8.40 -3.32 -6.45
CA ALA A 54 -7.03 -3.82 -6.48
C ALA A 54 -6.93 -5.24 -5.89
N ILE A 55 -6.26 -6.14 -6.60
CA ILE A 55 -5.80 -7.43 -6.08
C ILE A 55 -4.34 -7.57 -6.47
N GLY A 56 -3.46 -7.16 -5.56
CA GLY A 56 -2.01 -7.08 -5.79
C GLY A 56 -1.22 -8.17 -5.08
N SER A 57 -0.06 -8.53 -5.61
CA SER A 57 0.86 -9.47 -4.95
C SER A 57 2.30 -8.94 -4.88
N TRP A 58 2.85 -8.90 -3.67
CA TRP A 58 4.27 -8.78 -3.41
C TRP A 58 4.90 -10.15 -3.62
N HIS A 59 5.58 -10.32 -4.76
CA HIS A 59 6.07 -11.60 -5.30
C HIS A 59 4.99 -12.62 -5.70
N LEU A 60 5.42 -13.65 -6.44
CA LEU A 60 4.59 -14.75 -6.92
C LEU A 60 5.26 -16.07 -6.55
N PRO A 61 4.92 -16.70 -5.41
CA PRO A 61 5.48 -17.99 -5.03
C PRO A 61 5.40 -19.02 -6.16
N GLY A 62 6.52 -19.68 -6.41
CA GLY A 62 6.68 -20.60 -7.54
C GLY A 62 7.12 -19.96 -8.86
N TYR A 63 7.26 -18.63 -8.93
CA TYR A 63 7.84 -17.93 -10.07
C TYR A 63 9.02 -17.03 -9.63
N THR A 64 10.15 -17.15 -10.32
CA THR A 64 11.36 -16.37 -10.01
C THR A 64 11.53 -15.23 -10.99
N PHE A 65 11.53 -13.99 -10.49
CA PHE A 65 11.85 -12.81 -11.29
C PHE A 65 13.36 -12.77 -11.60
N THR A 66 13.73 -12.52 -12.85
CA THR A 66 15.14 -12.46 -13.28
C THR A 66 15.37 -11.31 -14.26
N ASP A 67 16.55 -10.69 -14.18
CA ASP A 67 17.03 -9.67 -15.14
C ASP A 67 17.63 -10.30 -16.41
N SER A 68 17.95 -11.59 -16.37
CA SER A 68 18.64 -12.31 -17.45
C SER A 68 17.77 -12.41 -18.70
N ALA A 69 18.37 -12.20 -19.88
CA ALA A 69 17.69 -12.37 -21.15
C ALA A 69 17.35 -13.87 -21.37
N GLU A 70 16.09 -14.16 -21.64
CA GLU A 70 15.64 -15.51 -22.01
C GLU A 70 15.96 -15.71 -23.51
N MET A 71 17.12 -16.28 -23.80
CA MET A 71 17.60 -16.45 -25.18
C MET A 71 17.03 -17.71 -25.87
N ASP A 72 16.47 -18.64 -25.10
CA ASP A 72 15.79 -19.84 -25.61
C ASP A 72 14.27 -19.61 -25.65
N GLY A 73 13.67 -19.79 -26.83
CA GLY A 73 12.24 -19.63 -27.03
C GLY A 73 11.39 -20.62 -26.21
N GLN A 74 11.90 -21.83 -25.93
CA GLN A 74 11.18 -22.79 -25.09
C GLN A 74 11.14 -22.36 -23.61
N ASP A 75 12.25 -21.84 -23.10
CA ASP A 75 12.31 -21.32 -21.73
C ASP A 75 11.43 -20.07 -21.58
N TYR A 76 11.42 -19.19 -22.59
CA TYR A 76 10.53 -18.03 -22.63
C TYR A 76 9.05 -18.44 -22.54
N GLU A 77 8.60 -19.36 -23.41
CA GLU A 77 7.21 -19.82 -23.43
C GLU A 77 6.80 -20.48 -22.10
N LYS A 78 7.71 -21.29 -21.52
CA LYS A 78 7.48 -21.95 -20.22
C LYS A 78 7.36 -20.94 -19.08
N ASN A 79 8.27 -19.97 -19.01
CA ASN A 79 8.25 -18.95 -17.96
C ASN A 79 7.05 -18.00 -18.12
N ALA A 80 6.69 -17.62 -19.34
CA ALA A 80 5.50 -16.83 -19.63
C ALA A 80 4.22 -17.56 -19.20
N ALA A 81 4.10 -18.86 -19.50
CA ALA A 81 2.97 -19.68 -19.07
C ALA A 81 2.88 -19.78 -17.55
N LEU A 82 4.01 -20.03 -16.87
CA LEU A 82 4.08 -20.09 -15.41
C LEU A 82 3.73 -18.76 -14.75
N PHE A 83 4.25 -17.64 -15.26
CA PHE A 83 3.90 -16.32 -14.79
C PHE A 83 2.39 -16.08 -14.91
N LYS A 84 1.81 -16.37 -16.08
CA LYS A 84 0.38 -16.18 -16.33
C LYS A 84 -0.48 -17.04 -15.41
N GLU A 85 -0.10 -18.28 -15.18
CA GLU A 85 -0.78 -19.17 -14.24
C GLU A 85 -0.75 -18.61 -12.81
N ARG A 86 0.44 -18.24 -12.32
CA ARG A 86 0.64 -17.77 -10.94
C ARG A 86 0.06 -16.39 -10.68
N SER A 87 0.00 -15.52 -11.69
CA SER A 87 -0.55 -14.17 -11.60
C SER A 87 -2.04 -14.08 -11.92
N ALA A 88 -2.67 -15.12 -12.48
CA ALA A 88 -4.06 -15.08 -12.96
C ALA A 88 -5.10 -14.48 -11.98
N PRO A 89 -5.03 -14.71 -10.65
CA PRO A 89 -5.99 -14.11 -9.72
C PRO A 89 -5.72 -12.65 -9.34
N PHE A 90 -4.58 -12.10 -9.77
CA PHE A 90 -4.10 -10.77 -9.43
C PHE A 90 -4.20 -9.85 -10.66
N ASN A 91 -4.52 -8.59 -10.42
CA ASN A 91 -4.50 -7.55 -11.45
C ASN A 91 -3.31 -6.60 -11.30
N MET A 92 -2.51 -6.79 -10.24
CA MET A 92 -1.26 -6.07 -10.03
C MET A 92 -0.19 -6.96 -9.41
N VAL A 93 1.09 -6.71 -9.74
CA VAL A 93 2.23 -7.41 -9.12
C VAL A 93 3.35 -6.42 -8.83
N PHE A 94 3.97 -6.55 -7.66
CA PHE A 94 5.18 -5.78 -7.34
C PHE A 94 6.31 -6.17 -8.26
N MET A 95 6.93 -5.14 -8.85
CA MET A 95 7.93 -5.33 -9.86
C MET A 95 9.11 -4.39 -9.60
N THR A 96 10.30 -4.98 -9.49
CA THR A 96 11.53 -4.20 -9.43
C THR A 96 11.89 -3.72 -10.83
N PRO A 97 12.16 -2.41 -11.04
CA PRO A 97 12.71 -1.92 -12.29
C PRO A 97 13.94 -2.72 -12.74
N GLY A 98 13.92 -3.19 -13.99
CA GLY A 98 14.94 -4.06 -14.59
C GLY A 98 14.60 -5.56 -14.64
N LEU A 99 13.62 -6.04 -13.86
CA LEU A 99 13.22 -7.47 -13.87
C LEU A 99 12.08 -7.78 -14.84
N GLN A 100 11.59 -6.80 -15.57
CA GLN A 100 10.37 -6.93 -16.35
C GLN A 100 10.60 -7.64 -17.68
N LYS A 101 9.60 -8.40 -18.12
CA LYS A 101 9.56 -9.10 -19.40
C LYS A 101 8.32 -8.69 -20.21
N GLU A 102 8.38 -8.86 -21.53
CA GLU A 102 7.28 -8.50 -22.44
C GLU A 102 5.96 -9.19 -22.09
N TYR A 103 5.99 -10.49 -21.75
CA TYR A 103 4.81 -11.25 -21.34
C TYR A 103 4.17 -10.80 -20.01
N MET A 104 4.80 -9.88 -19.28
CA MET A 104 4.26 -9.30 -18.05
C MET A 104 3.50 -7.99 -18.31
N SER A 105 3.37 -7.55 -19.55
CA SER A 105 2.79 -6.24 -19.90
C SER A 105 1.27 -6.14 -19.68
N ASP A 106 0.57 -7.26 -19.57
CA ASP A 106 -0.89 -7.31 -19.36
C ASP A 106 -1.31 -7.07 -17.90
N ILE A 107 -0.37 -6.99 -16.95
CA ILE A 107 -0.64 -6.78 -15.53
C ILE A 107 -0.03 -5.46 -15.06
N ILE A 108 -0.71 -4.77 -14.15
CA ILE A 108 -0.23 -3.50 -13.61
C ILE A 108 1.00 -3.76 -12.71
N HIS A 109 2.08 -3.06 -12.98
CA HIS A 109 3.31 -3.16 -12.18
C HIS A 109 3.27 -2.18 -11.01
N ILE A 110 3.46 -2.68 -9.79
CA ILE A 110 3.62 -1.83 -8.59
C ILE A 110 5.11 -1.60 -8.38
N LEU A 111 5.55 -0.36 -8.58
CA LEU A 111 6.96 0.03 -8.49
C LEU A 111 7.26 0.56 -7.08
N ASN A 112 8.20 -0.03 -6.35
CA ASN A 112 8.63 0.48 -5.02
C ASN A 112 10.11 0.93 -5.01
N PRO A 113 10.44 2.06 -5.65
CA PRO A 113 11.84 2.49 -5.79
C PRO A 113 12.32 3.42 -4.67
N PHE A 114 11.42 3.99 -3.86
CA PHE A 114 11.76 5.20 -3.09
C PHE A 114 12.59 4.95 -1.84
N SER A 115 12.47 3.79 -1.21
CA SER A 115 13.30 3.43 -0.06
C SER A 115 14.80 3.46 -0.40
N PRO A 116 15.28 2.74 -1.44
CA PRO A 116 16.69 2.80 -1.82
C PRO A 116 17.12 4.16 -2.37
N ILE A 117 16.25 4.89 -3.06
CA ILE A 117 16.53 6.27 -3.53
C ILE A 117 16.80 7.19 -2.34
N LEU A 118 15.90 7.24 -1.36
CA LEU A 118 16.04 8.10 -0.19
C LEU A 118 17.28 7.74 0.63
N HIS A 119 17.52 6.44 0.87
CA HIS A 119 18.69 6.01 1.62
C HIS A 119 20.01 6.35 0.92
N ARG A 120 20.08 6.22 -0.41
CA ARG A 120 21.27 6.58 -1.18
C ARG A 120 21.58 8.07 -1.07
N TYR A 121 20.57 8.94 -1.08
CA TYR A 121 20.75 10.38 -0.86
C TYR A 121 21.28 10.66 0.56
N ILE A 122 20.63 10.10 1.58
CA ILE A 122 21.02 10.32 2.98
C ILE A 122 22.43 9.79 3.27
N ASP A 123 22.82 8.66 2.67
CA ASP A 123 24.14 8.05 2.86
C ASP A 123 25.29 8.90 2.28
N GLN A 124 24.99 9.86 1.39
CA GLN A 124 25.98 10.82 0.86
C GLN A 124 26.22 12.00 1.81
N ALA A 125 25.35 12.23 2.80
CA ALA A 125 25.48 13.33 3.74
C ALA A 125 26.70 13.14 4.65
N THR A 126 27.57 14.15 4.69
CA THR A 126 28.76 14.12 5.54
C THR A 126 28.41 14.47 7.00
N GLY A 127 29.06 13.81 7.96
CA GLY A 127 28.92 14.14 9.38
C GLY A 127 27.68 13.58 10.09
N LEU A 128 26.81 12.81 9.42
CA LEU A 128 25.71 12.13 10.11
C LEU A 128 26.24 11.04 11.05
N PRO A 129 25.77 10.99 12.32
CA PRO A 129 26.15 9.95 13.26
C PRO A 129 25.91 8.54 12.71
N LYS A 130 26.91 7.69 12.93
CA LYS A 130 26.83 6.24 12.68
C LYS A 130 26.63 5.55 14.03
N GLY A 131 25.78 4.54 14.09
CA GLY A 131 25.54 3.78 15.32
C GLY A 131 24.07 3.47 15.57
N LYS A 132 23.76 3.16 16.83
CA LYS A 132 22.41 2.75 17.28
C LYS A 132 21.36 3.85 17.07
N ASP A 133 21.77 5.11 17.14
CA ASP A 133 20.86 6.27 17.06
C ASP A 133 20.76 6.86 15.65
N LYS A 134 21.39 6.24 14.65
CA LYS A 134 21.50 6.80 13.29
C LYS A 134 20.13 7.18 12.70
N ALA A 135 19.07 6.46 13.02
CA ALA A 135 17.74 6.71 12.45
C ALA A 135 17.14 8.04 12.96
N TYR A 136 17.36 8.39 14.24
CA TYR A 136 16.95 9.66 14.80
C TYR A 136 17.60 10.83 14.05
N TYR A 137 18.94 10.82 13.95
CA TYR A 137 19.68 11.88 13.28
C TYR A 137 19.37 11.98 11.78
N ARG A 138 19.14 10.84 11.12
CA ARG A 138 18.69 10.81 9.72
C ARG A 138 17.32 11.47 9.57
N SER A 139 16.39 11.24 10.48
CA SER A 139 15.07 11.90 10.46
C SER A 139 15.20 13.42 10.62
N GLN A 140 16.03 13.90 11.56
CA GLN A 140 16.28 15.34 11.71
C GLN A 140 16.95 15.94 10.46
N TYR A 141 17.90 15.23 9.86
CA TYR A 141 18.52 15.65 8.59
C TYR A 141 17.50 15.74 7.46
N MET A 142 16.64 14.73 7.31
CA MET A 142 15.54 14.74 6.33
C MET A 142 14.67 15.98 6.45
N LYS A 143 14.28 16.36 7.68
CA LYS A 143 13.51 17.60 7.93
C LYS A 143 14.25 18.87 7.49
N SER A 144 15.57 18.89 7.57
CA SER A 144 16.39 20.06 7.19
C SER A 144 16.62 20.21 5.69
N VAL A 145 16.47 19.13 4.89
CA VAL A 145 16.79 19.12 3.46
C VAL A 145 15.59 18.91 2.54
N VAL A 146 14.41 18.66 3.09
CA VAL A 146 13.20 18.29 2.34
C VAL A 146 12.84 19.31 1.25
N ASP A 147 13.08 20.60 1.49
CA ASP A 147 12.81 21.69 0.54
C ASP A 147 14.09 22.22 -0.14
N SER A 148 15.19 21.47 -0.10
CA SER A 148 16.43 21.86 -0.76
C SER A 148 16.34 21.63 -2.28
N PRO A 149 16.78 22.58 -3.13
CA PRO A 149 16.84 22.40 -4.58
C PRO A 149 17.67 21.17 -4.99
N GLU A 150 18.70 20.84 -4.22
CA GLU A 150 19.55 19.67 -4.46
C GLU A 150 18.78 18.36 -4.29
N PHE A 151 17.91 18.27 -3.27
CA PHE A 151 17.09 17.08 -3.06
C PHE A 151 16.01 16.93 -4.14
N GLU A 152 15.36 18.03 -4.54
CA GLU A 152 14.37 18.01 -5.63
C GLU A 152 14.99 17.56 -6.95
N ALA A 153 16.13 18.14 -7.33
CA ALA A 153 16.85 17.75 -8.54
C ALA A 153 17.31 16.29 -8.51
N TYR A 154 17.69 15.79 -7.32
CA TYR A 154 18.03 14.38 -7.14
C TYR A 154 16.82 13.46 -7.35
N LEU A 155 15.67 13.76 -6.74
CA LEU A 155 14.44 12.99 -6.91
C LEU A 155 13.98 12.98 -8.36
N ASP A 156 13.96 14.14 -9.01
CA ASP A 156 13.58 14.26 -10.42
C ASP A 156 14.45 13.36 -11.31
N ALA A 157 15.77 13.42 -11.11
CA ALA A 157 16.71 12.61 -11.89
C ALA A 157 16.49 11.09 -11.68
N GLU A 158 16.15 10.65 -10.47
CA GLU A 158 15.87 9.24 -10.20
C GLU A 158 14.50 8.80 -10.76
N ILE A 159 13.48 9.65 -10.69
CA ILE A 159 12.15 9.37 -11.26
C ILE A 159 12.24 9.29 -12.79
N GLN A 160 12.96 10.20 -13.45
CA GLN A 160 13.16 10.16 -14.90
C GLN A 160 13.87 8.87 -15.35
N LYS A 161 14.90 8.41 -14.62
CA LYS A 161 15.56 7.12 -14.91
C LYS A 161 14.59 5.94 -14.82
N ILE A 162 13.66 5.96 -13.87
CA ILE A 162 12.63 4.91 -13.77
C ILE A 162 11.77 4.94 -15.02
N LEU A 163 11.23 6.11 -15.39
CA LEU A 163 10.37 6.28 -16.56
C LEU A 163 11.04 5.84 -17.87
N GLU A 164 12.34 6.10 -18.03
CA GLU A 164 13.14 5.67 -19.19
C GLU A 164 13.32 4.14 -19.30
N THR A 165 13.08 3.39 -18.22
CA THR A 165 13.34 1.93 -18.13
C THR A 165 12.07 1.09 -17.99
N LEU A 166 10.88 1.69 -18.11
CA LEU A 166 9.63 0.96 -17.97
C LEU A 166 9.35 0.06 -19.18
N PRO A 167 8.90 -1.19 -18.95
CA PRO A 167 8.57 -2.14 -20.02
C PRO A 167 7.23 -1.88 -20.70
N ASN A 168 6.33 -1.13 -20.04
CA ASN A 168 4.97 -0.84 -20.45
C ASN A 168 4.45 0.42 -19.73
N ASP A 169 3.23 0.85 -20.08
CA ASP A 169 2.53 2.01 -19.53
C ASP A 169 1.50 1.67 -18.43
N GLN A 170 1.47 0.42 -17.98
CA GLN A 170 0.60 -0.11 -16.93
C GLN A 170 1.34 -0.23 -15.60
N TYR A 171 1.46 0.89 -14.89
CA TYR A 171 2.13 0.90 -13.59
C TYR A 171 1.49 1.87 -12.61
N ILE A 172 1.79 1.61 -11.35
CA ILE A 172 1.58 2.52 -10.23
C ILE A 172 2.85 2.55 -9.38
N TYR A 173 2.96 3.53 -8.51
CA TYR A 173 4.03 3.57 -7.52
C TYR A 173 3.50 3.10 -6.16
N SER A 174 4.32 2.32 -5.46
CA SER A 174 4.27 2.18 -4.01
C SER A 174 5.31 3.11 -3.42
N HIS A 175 4.91 3.80 -2.36
CA HIS A 175 5.80 4.61 -1.54
C HIS A 175 6.74 3.73 -0.72
N ILE A 176 7.36 4.33 0.28
CA ILE A 176 8.29 3.67 1.17
C ILE A 176 7.47 2.78 2.08
N ASP A 177 7.85 1.52 2.13
CA ASP A 177 7.26 0.51 3.01
C ASP A 177 7.21 1.02 4.45
N GLU A 178 6.08 0.81 5.14
CA GLU A 178 5.83 1.22 6.53
C GLU A 178 6.38 2.61 6.94
N ILE A 179 6.15 3.63 6.11
CA ILE A 179 6.81 4.94 6.21
C ILE A 179 6.72 5.57 7.61
N ALA A 180 5.61 5.35 8.33
CA ALA A 180 5.37 5.92 9.65
C ALA A 180 5.92 5.07 10.83
N LEU A 181 6.39 3.84 10.58
CA LEU A 181 7.18 3.06 11.56
C LEU A 181 8.70 3.18 11.33
N GLY A 182 9.09 3.92 10.30
CA GLY A 182 10.47 4.12 9.90
C GLY A 182 10.90 3.28 8.70
N GLY A 183 9.96 2.58 8.06
CA GLY A 183 10.19 1.65 6.97
C GLY A 183 11.27 0.63 7.29
N VAL A 184 12.37 0.65 6.53
CA VAL A 184 13.57 -0.18 6.77
C VAL A 184 14.52 0.38 7.85
N SER A 185 14.04 1.32 8.68
CA SER A 185 14.81 1.97 9.75
C SER A 185 14.03 2.02 11.08
N LYS A 186 14.61 2.61 12.12
CA LYS A 186 14.10 2.54 13.52
C LYS A 186 13.50 3.87 14.02
N TRP A 187 13.13 4.76 13.10
CA TRP A 187 12.51 6.05 13.38
C TRP A 187 11.65 6.46 12.19
N ALA A 188 10.43 6.92 12.43
CA ALA A 188 9.49 7.36 11.40
C ALA A 188 10.13 8.34 10.41
N ILE A 189 9.89 8.13 9.11
CA ILE A 189 10.29 9.08 8.08
C ILE A 189 9.34 10.29 8.19
N PRO A 190 9.84 11.53 8.26
CA PRO A 190 8.99 12.71 8.43
C PRO A 190 7.88 12.77 7.37
N PRO A 191 6.63 13.12 7.73
CA PRO A 191 5.54 13.23 6.76
C PRO A 191 5.90 14.15 5.58
N SER A 192 6.58 15.27 5.85
CA SER A 192 7.04 16.21 4.82
C SER A 192 7.95 15.56 3.77
N MET A 193 8.79 14.60 4.17
CA MET A 193 9.67 13.88 3.26
C MET A 193 8.89 13.00 2.29
N GLY A 194 7.86 12.30 2.77
CA GLY A 194 6.96 11.53 1.90
C GLY A 194 6.12 12.44 1.01
N ALA A 195 5.60 13.55 1.54
CA ALA A 195 4.87 14.54 0.73
C ALA A 195 5.73 15.11 -0.40
N LYS A 196 7.03 15.37 -0.15
CA LYS A 196 7.96 15.84 -1.18
C LYS A 196 8.19 14.77 -2.27
N ILE A 197 8.38 13.50 -1.88
CA ILE A 197 8.50 12.40 -2.85
C ILE A 197 7.25 12.33 -3.74
N TYR A 198 6.07 12.36 -3.13
CA TYR A 198 4.79 12.38 -3.83
C TYR A 198 4.66 13.57 -4.79
N GLU A 199 4.99 14.78 -4.33
CA GLU A 199 5.01 15.99 -5.16
C GLU A 199 5.90 15.83 -6.40
N ARG A 200 7.13 15.34 -6.21
CA ARG A 200 8.06 15.14 -7.33
C ARG A 200 7.61 14.04 -8.28
N VAL A 201 6.97 12.98 -7.78
CA VAL A 201 6.34 11.97 -8.65
C VAL A 201 5.27 12.64 -9.52
N LYS A 202 4.34 13.41 -8.95
CA LYS A 202 3.29 14.09 -9.71
C LYS A 202 3.82 15.15 -10.67
N PHE A 203 4.95 15.78 -10.36
CA PHE A 203 5.60 16.71 -11.26
C PHE A 203 6.14 16.02 -12.53
N ASN A 204 6.77 14.85 -12.37
CA ASN A 204 7.40 14.12 -13.48
C ASN A 204 6.42 13.17 -14.20
N ASP A 205 5.43 12.64 -13.49
CA ASP A 205 4.40 11.73 -13.99
C ASP A 205 3.02 12.10 -13.39
N PRO A 206 2.31 13.06 -14.00
CA PRO A 206 1.06 13.60 -13.45
C PRO A 206 -0.09 12.59 -13.35
N ASN A 207 -0.04 11.50 -14.10
CA ASN A 207 -1.09 10.47 -14.11
C ASN A 207 -0.78 9.31 -13.16
N ALA A 208 0.43 9.25 -12.58
CA ALA A 208 0.83 8.22 -11.63
C ALA A 208 -0.19 8.06 -10.50
N LEU A 209 -0.47 6.82 -10.11
CA LEU A 209 -1.13 6.51 -8.85
C LEU A 209 -0.06 6.16 -7.82
N VAL A 210 -0.13 6.73 -6.61
CA VAL A 210 0.86 6.49 -5.55
C VAL A 210 0.19 5.88 -4.33
N PHE A 211 0.55 4.64 -4.03
CA PHE A 211 0.12 3.89 -2.86
C PHE A 211 1.06 4.09 -1.67
N VAL A 212 0.51 4.36 -0.49
CA VAL A 212 1.27 4.49 0.75
C VAL A 212 1.01 3.29 1.66
N ASP A 213 2.04 2.47 1.87
CA ASP A 213 2.05 1.51 2.98
C ASP A 213 2.48 2.23 4.26
N LEU A 214 1.53 2.48 5.15
CA LEU A 214 1.72 3.41 6.25
C LEU A 214 2.39 2.75 7.46
N LEU A 215 1.98 1.53 7.81
CA LEU A 215 2.29 0.88 9.09
C LEU A 215 2.36 -0.65 8.99
N GLY A 216 3.29 -1.27 9.72
CA GLY A 216 3.31 -2.71 10.04
C GLY A 216 2.55 -3.13 11.30
N HIS A 217 2.10 -2.16 12.08
CA HIS A 217 1.22 -2.33 13.23
C HIS A 217 0.69 -0.97 13.67
N CYS A 218 -0.43 -0.95 14.41
CA CYS A 218 -1.00 0.32 14.91
C CYS A 218 -0.88 0.49 16.43
N LYS A 219 0.06 -0.21 17.07
CA LYS A 219 0.31 -0.11 18.53
C LYS A 219 0.93 1.24 18.95
N GLY A 220 1.64 1.90 18.04
CA GLY A 220 2.30 3.19 18.26
C GLY A 220 3.49 3.38 17.34
N SER A 221 4.09 4.57 17.34
CA SER A 221 5.25 4.90 16.48
C SER A 221 6.08 6.04 17.07
N THR A 222 7.31 6.23 16.57
CA THR A 222 8.10 7.41 16.96
C THR A 222 7.51 8.71 16.42
N TYR A 223 6.68 8.68 15.37
CA TYR A 223 5.92 9.86 14.94
C TYR A 223 4.99 10.36 16.06
N LEU A 224 4.24 9.47 16.70
CA LEU A 224 3.38 9.84 17.84
C LEU A 224 4.20 10.30 19.06
N PHE A 225 5.42 9.80 19.23
CA PHE A 225 6.36 10.38 20.19
C PHE A 225 6.69 11.83 19.86
N GLU A 226 7.11 12.12 18.64
CA GLU A 226 7.45 13.48 18.23
C GLU A 226 6.26 14.43 18.37
N GLU A 227 5.07 14.04 17.90
CA GLU A 227 3.86 14.87 18.01
C GLU A 227 3.53 15.20 19.46
N ASN A 228 3.60 14.22 20.37
CA ASN A 228 3.35 14.45 21.79
C ASN A 228 4.43 15.31 22.43
N TYR A 229 5.70 15.11 22.07
CA TYR A 229 6.82 15.90 22.58
C TYR A 229 6.67 17.38 22.18
N LEU A 230 6.29 17.64 20.92
CA LEU A 230 6.14 18.97 20.34
C LEU A 230 4.91 19.74 20.85
N GLN A 231 3.98 19.09 21.55
CA GLN A 231 2.90 19.80 22.25
C GLN A 231 3.41 20.68 23.41
N THR A 232 4.60 20.36 23.94
CA THR A 232 5.18 21.03 25.12
C THR A 232 6.58 21.61 24.87
N HIS A 233 7.16 21.36 23.70
CA HIS A 233 8.49 21.82 23.32
C HIS A 233 8.48 22.36 21.89
N ASP A 234 9.27 23.40 21.62
CA ASP A 234 9.31 24.02 20.29
C ASP A 234 9.97 23.13 19.22
N SER A 235 10.90 22.26 19.63
CA SER A 235 11.63 21.37 18.74
C SER A 235 12.15 20.14 19.47
N LEU A 236 12.41 19.06 18.73
CA LEU A 236 13.16 17.92 19.25
C LEU A 236 14.60 18.33 19.63
N PRO A 237 15.21 17.68 20.63
CA PRO A 237 16.57 17.97 21.04
C PRO A 237 17.60 17.50 20.01
N LYS A 238 18.84 17.95 20.14
CA LYS A 238 19.92 17.55 19.22
C LYS A 238 20.20 16.04 19.26
N ASP A 239 20.16 15.46 20.45
CA ASP A 239 20.37 14.04 20.72
C ASP A 239 19.04 13.40 21.12
N PRO A 240 18.83 12.08 20.92
CA PRO A 240 17.61 11.43 21.36
C PRO A 240 17.39 11.63 22.87
N PRO A 241 16.19 12.06 23.32
CA PRO A 241 15.94 12.37 24.73
C PRO A 241 15.72 11.09 25.56
N TYR A 242 16.80 10.33 25.75
CA TYR A 242 16.78 9.04 26.46
C TYR A 242 16.34 9.13 27.93
N GLU A 243 16.37 10.33 28.52
CA GLU A 243 15.82 10.61 29.84
C GLU A 243 14.30 10.42 29.93
N LEU A 244 13.60 10.35 28.79
CA LEU A 244 12.15 10.20 28.71
C LEU A 244 11.66 8.77 28.50
N VAL A 245 12.58 7.81 28.31
CA VAL A 245 12.22 6.42 28.01
C VAL A 245 12.66 5.47 29.12
N ASP A 246 12.16 4.24 29.10
CA ASP A 246 12.56 3.19 30.02
C ASP A 246 14.10 3.01 29.98
N PRO A 247 14.82 3.06 31.12
CA PRO A 247 16.27 2.83 31.16
C PRO A 247 16.71 1.51 30.51
N GLY A 248 15.87 0.47 30.57
CA GLY A 248 16.11 -0.81 29.92
C GLY A 248 16.15 -0.74 28.39
N ALA A 249 15.55 0.30 27.78
CA ALA A 249 15.69 0.56 26.34
C ALA A 249 17.14 0.90 25.98
N VAL A 250 17.82 1.71 26.81
CA VAL A 250 19.22 2.13 26.58
C VAL A 250 20.18 0.95 26.57
N GLU A 251 19.88 -0.08 27.38
CA GLU A 251 20.64 -1.33 27.45
C GLU A 251 20.35 -2.28 26.28
N CYS A 252 19.31 -2.00 25.48
CA CYS A 252 18.92 -2.83 24.36
C CYS A 252 19.85 -2.71 23.15
N GLU A 253 19.80 -3.71 22.27
CA GLU A 253 20.46 -3.65 20.96
C GLU A 253 19.92 -2.49 20.10
N ILE A 254 18.63 -2.17 20.25
CA ILE A 254 17.93 -1.12 19.51
C ILE A 254 17.26 -0.14 20.50
N PRO A 255 18.01 0.82 21.08
CA PRO A 255 17.49 1.74 22.09
C PRO A 255 16.36 2.64 21.60
N LEU A 256 16.34 2.97 20.30
CA LEU A 256 15.30 3.80 19.71
C LEU A 256 13.88 3.20 19.82
N LEU A 257 13.75 1.89 20.09
CA LEU A 257 12.45 1.27 20.36
C LEU A 257 11.76 1.86 21.60
N GLY A 258 12.52 2.44 22.54
CA GLY A 258 11.96 3.11 23.72
C GLY A 258 11.07 4.31 23.38
N PHE A 259 11.23 4.89 22.19
CA PHE A 259 10.41 6.03 21.73
C PHE A 259 9.16 5.61 20.95
N TYR A 260 8.92 4.32 20.73
CA TYR A 260 7.67 3.91 20.11
C TYR A 260 6.57 3.94 21.15
N GLN A 261 5.65 4.89 21.00
CA GLN A 261 4.52 5.06 21.90
C GLN A 261 3.22 5.25 21.13
N ALA A 262 2.11 4.94 21.79
CA ALA A 262 0.78 5.28 21.32
C ALA A 262 0.50 6.77 21.50
N HIS A 263 -0.63 7.24 20.94
CA HIS A 263 -1.06 8.64 21.02
C HIS A 263 -1.18 9.17 22.45
N ASN A 264 -1.49 8.30 23.42
CA ASN A 264 -1.62 8.65 24.84
C ASN A 264 -0.33 8.42 25.64
N GLY A 265 0.80 8.16 24.99
CA GLY A 265 2.11 7.94 25.63
C GLY A 265 2.35 6.53 26.15
N LEU A 266 1.42 5.59 25.97
CA LEU A 266 1.63 4.19 26.36
C LEU A 266 2.73 3.54 25.47
N PRO A 267 3.67 2.77 26.07
CA PRO A 267 4.82 2.23 25.34
C PRO A 267 4.45 1.04 24.45
N VAL A 268 5.01 0.97 23.24
CA VAL A 268 4.83 -0.20 22.35
C VAL A 268 5.66 -1.40 22.80
N TYR A 269 6.83 -1.13 23.38
CA TYR A 269 7.80 -2.15 23.79
C TYR A 269 8.09 -2.08 25.28
N GLN A 270 8.34 -3.26 25.85
CA GLN A 270 8.88 -3.44 27.20
C GLN A 270 10.27 -4.07 27.12
N PHE A 271 11.14 -3.73 28.07
CA PHE A 271 12.56 -4.08 28.04
C PHE A 271 12.95 -4.94 29.25
N ASN A 272 13.74 -5.99 29.00
CA ASN A 272 14.24 -6.87 30.05
C ASN A 272 15.58 -7.48 29.65
N ASN A 273 16.63 -7.25 30.43
CA ASN A 273 17.99 -7.79 30.23
C ASN A 273 18.52 -7.59 28.79
N GLY A 274 18.43 -6.34 28.28
CA GLY A 274 18.87 -5.98 26.92
C GLY A 274 17.99 -6.50 25.78
N LYS A 275 16.89 -7.21 26.08
CA LYS A 275 15.90 -7.67 25.10
C LYS A 275 14.63 -6.83 25.16
N TYR A 276 13.83 -6.89 24.09
CA TYR A 276 12.54 -6.23 24.00
C TYR A 276 11.44 -7.24 23.60
N SER A 277 10.21 -6.90 23.95
CA SER A 277 8.99 -7.56 23.48
C SER A 277 7.86 -6.53 23.36
N TYR A 278 6.79 -6.85 22.65
CA TYR A 278 5.62 -5.99 22.65
C TYR A 278 5.02 -5.88 24.05
N THR A 279 4.54 -4.70 24.40
CA THR A 279 3.65 -4.52 25.53
C THR A 279 2.32 -5.18 25.19
N GLU A 280 1.86 -6.07 26.07
CA GLU A 280 0.57 -6.73 25.94
C GLU A 280 -0.51 -5.88 26.60
N TYR A 281 -1.52 -5.51 25.82
CA TYR A 281 -2.70 -4.77 26.29
C TYR A 281 -3.90 -5.69 26.27
N ASP A 282 -4.86 -5.47 27.16
CA ASP A 282 -6.19 -6.09 27.00
C ASP A 282 -6.82 -5.63 25.68
N PHE A 283 -7.78 -6.41 25.17
CA PHE A 283 -8.28 -6.21 23.82
C PHE A 283 -9.02 -4.88 23.63
N ASP A 284 -9.71 -4.38 24.66
CA ASP A 284 -10.41 -3.10 24.58
C ASP A 284 -9.43 -1.93 24.53
N THR A 285 -8.38 -1.98 25.35
CA THR A 285 -7.26 -1.03 25.28
C THR A 285 -6.57 -1.10 23.92
N LEU A 286 -6.22 -2.31 23.45
CA LEU A 286 -5.58 -2.50 22.14
C LEU A 286 -6.45 -1.91 21.02
N LYS A 287 -7.76 -2.18 21.02
CA LYS A 287 -8.71 -1.68 20.02
C LYS A 287 -8.75 -0.15 20.00
N SER A 288 -8.81 0.49 21.17
CA SER A 288 -8.79 1.96 21.27
C SER A 288 -7.47 2.56 20.77
N LEU A 289 -6.34 2.00 21.21
CA LEU A 289 -5.02 2.43 20.73
C LEU A 289 -4.89 2.24 19.22
N TRP A 290 -5.29 1.08 18.71
CA TRP A 290 -5.23 0.73 17.29
C TRP A 290 -5.96 1.76 16.43
N TYR A 291 -7.20 2.07 16.80
CA TYR A 291 -8.03 3.02 16.07
C TYR A 291 -7.43 4.44 16.09
N GLU A 292 -7.17 4.99 17.28
CA GLU A 292 -6.71 6.37 17.42
C GLU A 292 -5.31 6.57 16.83
N ASN A 293 -4.38 5.63 17.04
CA ASN A 293 -3.05 5.70 16.45
C ASN A 293 -3.13 5.68 14.92
N THR A 294 -3.93 4.77 14.34
CA THR A 294 -4.09 4.68 12.87
C THR A 294 -4.64 5.98 12.31
N LYS A 295 -5.69 6.51 12.92
CA LYS A 295 -6.34 7.76 12.49
C LYS A 295 -5.37 8.94 12.52
N LEU A 296 -4.68 9.15 13.64
CA LEU A 296 -3.78 10.29 13.82
C LEU A 296 -2.59 10.21 12.86
N ILE A 297 -1.98 9.03 12.71
CA ILE A 297 -0.87 8.82 11.77
C ILE A 297 -1.37 9.04 10.34
N ALA A 298 -2.52 8.49 9.95
CA ALA A 298 -3.05 8.67 8.60
C ALA A 298 -3.33 10.15 8.29
N SER A 299 -3.87 10.90 9.26
CA SER A 299 -4.05 12.36 9.14
C SER A 299 -2.72 13.10 8.94
N GLY A 300 -1.67 12.70 9.65
CA GLY A 300 -0.32 13.27 9.51
C GLY A 300 0.30 13.01 8.14
N TYR A 301 0.02 11.86 7.53
CA TYR A 301 0.62 11.40 6.27
C TYR A 301 -0.30 11.56 5.04
N LYS A 302 -1.46 12.21 5.18
CA LYS A 302 -2.46 12.35 4.10
C LYS A 302 -1.94 12.95 2.79
N GLY A 303 -0.86 13.73 2.85
CA GLY A 303 -0.24 14.37 1.69
C GLY A 303 0.77 13.50 0.94
N ASN A 304 0.93 12.22 1.32
CA ASN A 304 2.02 11.39 0.83
C ASN A 304 1.61 10.45 -0.32
N GLY A 305 0.35 10.45 -0.73
CA GLY A 305 -0.10 9.58 -1.83
C GLY A 305 -1.56 9.77 -2.18
N ASP A 306 -2.03 8.97 -3.13
CA ASP A 306 -3.42 8.97 -3.59
C ASP A 306 -4.29 7.96 -2.85
N LEU A 307 -3.68 6.87 -2.37
CA LEU A 307 -4.37 5.77 -1.70
C LEU A 307 -3.45 5.11 -0.66
N PHE A 308 -4.05 4.50 0.36
CA PHE A 308 -3.35 4.17 1.61
C PHE A 308 -3.67 2.76 2.09
N GLY A 309 -2.71 2.17 2.80
CA GLY A 309 -2.79 0.83 3.38
C GLY A 309 -1.91 0.64 4.58
N ILE A 310 -2.01 -0.55 5.17
CA ILE A 310 -1.09 -1.06 6.21
C ILE A 310 -0.86 -2.56 5.98
N ASN A 311 0.16 -3.13 6.63
CA ASN A 311 0.56 -4.53 6.50
C ASN A 311 0.68 -5.28 7.85
N ALA A 312 -0.34 -5.14 8.72
CA ALA A 312 -0.37 -5.66 10.08
C ALA A 312 -0.77 -7.14 10.26
N PHE A 313 -0.04 -8.06 9.62
CA PHE A 313 -0.42 -9.48 9.50
C PHE A 313 -0.67 -10.21 10.83
N ARG A 314 0.22 -10.01 11.81
CA ARG A 314 0.16 -10.73 13.09
C ARG A 314 -1.04 -10.29 13.93
N ASP A 315 -1.29 -8.99 13.97
CA ASP A 315 -2.40 -8.43 14.73
C ASP A 315 -3.74 -8.78 14.10
N PHE A 316 -3.85 -8.73 12.76
CA PHE A 316 -5.04 -9.20 12.05
C PHE A 316 -5.27 -10.69 12.23
N PHE A 317 -4.20 -11.50 12.21
CA PHE A 317 -4.31 -12.92 12.52
C PHE A 317 -4.82 -13.12 13.95
N ALA A 318 -4.27 -12.40 14.94
CA ALA A 318 -4.69 -12.51 16.33
C ALA A 318 -6.16 -12.07 16.53
N HIS A 319 -6.55 -10.96 15.90
CA HIS A 319 -7.86 -10.32 16.05
C HIS A 319 -8.40 -9.86 14.67
N PRO A 320 -9.16 -10.72 13.95
CA PRO A 320 -9.63 -10.42 12.59
C PRO A 320 -10.44 -9.12 12.46
N VAL A 321 -11.18 -8.74 13.51
CA VAL A 321 -11.95 -7.49 13.59
C VAL A 321 -11.07 -6.23 13.43
N LEU A 322 -9.77 -6.28 13.76
CA LEU A 322 -8.86 -5.16 13.58
C LEU A 322 -8.71 -4.75 12.11
N SER A 323 -8.93 -5.67 11.16
CA SER A 323 -8.90 -5.35 9.73
C SER A 323 -9.98 -4.33 9.34
N GLY A 324 -11.21 -4.49 9.82
CA GLY A 324 -12.29 -3.51 9.63
C GLY A 324 -12.07 -2.21 10.38
N ILE A 325 -11.64 -2.29 11.65
CA ILE A 325 -11.32 -1.11 12.49
C ILE A 325 -10.24 -0.25 11.84
N THR A 326 -9.24 -0.88 11.22
CA THR A 326 -8.19 -0.19 10.47
C THR A 326 -8.76 0.63 9.32
N VAL A 327 -9.65 0.05 8.51
CA VAL A 327 -10.26 0.77 7.38
C VAL A 327 -11.05 1.98 7.87
N ASP A 328 -11.83 1.82 8.94
CA ASP A 328 -12.59 2.94 9.51
C ASP A 328 -11.65 4.05 10.01
N ALA A 329 -10.56 3.69 10.70
CA ALA A 329 -9.59 4.66 11.21
C ALA A 329 -8.83 5.39 10.09
N LEU A 330 -8.41 4.66 9.04
CA LEU A 330 -7.77 5.26 7.86
C LEU A 330 -8.72 6.25 7.18
N LYS A 331 -10.00 5.89 6.99
CA LYS A 331 -10.99 6.80 6.40
C LYS A 331 -11.25 8.04 7.25
N GLU A 332 -11.27 7.90 8.57
CA GLU A 332 -11.43 9.07 9.45
C GLU A 332 -10.20 10.00 9.38
N GLY A 333 -8.99 9.44 9.32
CA GLY A 333 -7.75 10.23 9.24
C GLY A 333 -7.50 10.87 7.86
N LEU A 334 -7.81 10.16 6.77
CA LEU A 334 -7.52 10.59 5.40
C LEU A 334 -8.69 11.34 4.73
N GLY A 335 -9.91 11.07 5.18
CA GLY A 335 -11.15 11.49 4.52
C GLY A 335 -11.81 10.35 3.74
N ALA A 336 -13.15 10.41 3.65
CA ALA A 336 -13.96 9.32 3.08
C ALA A 336 -13.70 9.04 1.59
N GLU A 337 -13.15 10.01 0.86
CA GLU A 337 -12.88 9.92 -0.58
C GLU A 337 -11.55 9.23 -0.91
N VAL A 338 -10.70 8.94 0.07
CA VAL A 338 -9.41 8.30 -0.15
C VAL A 338 -9.59 6.77 -0.24
N PRO A 339 -9.15 6.13 -1.34
CA PRO A 339 -9.20 4.67 -1.46
C PRO A 339 -8.26 3.98 -0.47
N ILE A 340 -8.73 2.87 0.11
CA ILE A 340 -7.99 2.09 1.12
C ILE A 340 -7.68 0.70 0.57
N TRP A 341 -6.40 0.36 0.48
CA TRP A 341 -5.89 -0.93 0.01
C TRP A 341 -5.06 -1.59 1.12
N LEU A 342 -5.54 -2.69 1.71
CA LEU A 342 -4.84 -3.34 2.83
C LEU A 342 -4.00 -4.52 2.38
N TYR A 343 -2.86 -4.73 3.02
CA TYR A 343 -2.10 -5.97 2.85
C TYR A 343 -2.62 -7.08 3.77
N PHE A 344 -2.56 -8.30 3.23
CA PHE A 344 -2.80 -9.55 3.94
C PHE A 344 -1.63 -10.50 3.72
N ASP A 345 -1.51 -11.48 4.61
CA ASP A 345 -0.46 -12.48 4.56
C ASP A 345 -0.80 -13.56 3.52
N GLY A 346 -0.04 -13.60 2.43
CA GLY A 346 -0.25 -14.55 1.33
C GLY A 346 0.53 -15.85 1.46
N ASN A 347 1.50 -15.93 2.40
CA ASN A 347 2.43 -17.06 2.49
C ASN A 347 2.56 -17.66 3.91
N GLY A 348 1.72 -17.21 4.85
CA GLY A 348 1.68 -17.73 6.21
C GLY A 348 2.86 -17.25 7.07
N TYR A 349 3.32 -16.01 6.90
CA TYR A 349 4.16 -15.31 7.88
C TYR A 349 3.63 -15.38 9.33
N ALA A 350 2.34 -15.07 9.52
CA ALA A 350 1.71 -15.09 10.83
C ALA A 350 1.08 -16.45 11.19
N LYS A 351 1.10 -17.43 10.27
CA LYS A 351 0.53 -18.76 10.50
C LYS A 351 1.32 -19.53 11.57
N PRO A 352 0.67 -19.99 12.65
CA PRO A 352 1.29 -20.92 13.60
C PRO A 352 1.70 -22.24 12.93
N SER A 353 2.78 -22.86 13.39
CA SER A 353 3.23 -24.16 12.87
C SER A 353 2.21 -25.28 13.07
N THR A 354 1.34 -25.18 14.08
CA THR A 354 0.31 -26.15 14.42
C THR A 354 -0.98 -26.04 13.61
N MET A 355 -1.14 -24.98 12.81
CA MET A 355 -2.34 -24.70 12.01
C MET A 355 -2.15 -25.16 10.57
N THR A 356 -3.17 -25.75 9.95
CA THR A 356 -3.14 -26.10 8.53
C THR A 356 -3.24 -24.85 7.65
N PRO A 357 -2.71 -24.88 6.42
CA PRO A 357 -2.91 -23.79 5.45
C PRO A 357 -4.39 -23.43 5.23
N GLU A 358 -5.30 -24.40 5.15
CA GLU A 358 -6.73 -24.19 4.91
C GLU A 358 -7.38 -23.37 6.02
N ASN A 359 -7.20 -23.78 7.28
CA ASN A 359 -7.74 -23.06 8.43
C ASN A 359 -7.14 -21.65 8.53
N TYR A 360 -5.90 -21.47 8.08
CA TYR A 360 -5.27 -20.15 8.04
C TYR A 360 -5.91 -19.24 6.99
N ILE A 361 -6.15 -19.76 5.79
CA ILE A 361 -6.78 -19.02 4.70
C ILE A 361 -8.25 -18.67 5.01
N GLU A 362 -8.96 -19.47 5.81
CA GLU A 362 -10.29 -19.08 6.32
C GLU A 362 -10.22 -17.80 7.17
N ILE A 363 -9.20 -17.66 8.02
CA ILE A 363 -8.98 -16.43 8.80
C ILE A 363 -8.66 -15.25 7.87
N VAL A 364 -7.77 -15.44 6.89
CA VAL A 364 -7.41 -14.40 5.92
C VAL A 364 -8.62 -13.97 5.08
N LYS A 365 -9.46 -14.92 4.67
CA LYS A 365 -10.73 -14.66 3.97
C LYS A 365 -11.65 -13.79 4.82
N CYS A 366 -11.82 -14.13 6.11
CA CYS A 366 -12.61 -13.32 7.03
C CYS A 366 -12.08 -11.89 7.14
N GLN A 367 -10.77 -11.69 7.26
CA GLN A 367 -10.14 -10.37 7.33
C GLN A 367 -10.37 -9.53 6.05
N ILE A 368 -10.25 -10.16 4.87
CA ILE A 368 -10.46 -9.50 3.58
C ILE A 368 -11.89 -8.99 3.45
N TYR A 369 -12.88 -9.87 3.66
CA TYR A 369 -14.27 -9.47 3.53
C TYR A 369 -14.72 -8.51 4.63
N THR A 370 -14.16 -8.61 5.84
CA THR A 370 -14.37 -7.62 6.90
C THR A 370 -13.84 -6.25 6.47
N SER A 371 -12.62 -6.18 5.91
CA SER A 371 -12.08 -4.94 5.33
C SER A 371 -12.95 -4.36 4.22
N ILE A 372 -13.47 -5.21 3.33
CA ILE A 372 -14.38 -4.81 2.24
C ILE A 372 -15.68 -4.22 2.80
N ILE A 373 -16.28 -4.85 3.82
CA ILE A 373 -17.49 -4.33 4.51
C ILE A 373 -17.23 -2.94 5.12
N HIS A 374 -16.00 -2.69 5.57
CA HIS A 374 -15.61 -1.38 6.08
C HIS A 374 -15.24 -0.36 4.99
N GLY A 375 -15.15 -0.82 3.74
CA GLY A 375 -15.00 0.03 2.56
C GLY A 375 -13.57 0.07 2.01
N ALA A 376 -12.77 -0.96 2.25
CA ALA A 376 -11.55 -1.19 1.48
C ALA A 376 -11.91 -1.44 0.01
N THR A 377 -11.12 -0.87 -0.88
CA THR A 377 -11.30 -0.94 -2.35
C THR A 377 -10.15 -1.67 -3.02
N GLY A 378 -9.30 -2.32 -2.23
CA GLY A 378 -8.21 -3.14 -2.71
C GLY A 378 -7.63 -4.00 -1.62
N ILE A 379 -7.01 -5.10 -2.04
CA ILE A 379 -6.25 -6.00 -1.20
C ILE A 379 -4.90 -6.28 -1.86
N LEU A 380 -3.86 -6.35 -1.05
CA LEU A 380 -2.51 -6.68 -1.47
C LEU A 380 -2.04 -7.89 -0.66
N PHE A 381 -1.13 -8.69 -1.19
CA PHE A 381 -0.58 -9.85 -0.48
C PHE A 381 0.92 -9.71 -0.31
N TRP A 382 1.41 -9.97 0.89
CA TRP A 382 2.85 -10.15 1.11
C TRP A 382 3.24 -11.62 0.96
N ASN A 383 4.25 -11.90 0.13
CA ASN A 383 4.83 -13.23 -0.02
C ASN A 383 6.37 -13.18 0.01
N ASP A 384 6.98 -13.94 0.91
CA ASP A 384 8.42 -14.26 0.95
C ASP A 384 8.83 -15.16 -0.23
N TRP A 385 10.01 -14.88 -0.79
CA TRP A 385 10.67 -15.66 -1.83
C TRP A 385 11.06 -17.07 -1.39
N ASN A 386 11.32 -17.26 -0.09
CA ASN A 386 11.96 -18.47 0.44
C ASN A 386 10.98 -19.50 1.01
N LYS A 387 9.69 -19.17 1.09
CA LYS A 387 8.69 -20.09 1.64
C LYS A 387 8.12 -21.02 0.59
N THR A 388 7.80 -22.24 1.00
CA THR A 388 7.08 -23.20 0.18
C THR A 388 5.71 -22.62 -0.20
N PRO A 389 5.22 -22.88 -1.42
CA PRO A 389 4.00 -22.26 -1.93
C PRO A 389 2.72 -22.80 -1.27
N GLU A 390 2.79 -23.69 -0.27
CA GLU A 390 1.62 -24.40 0.27
C GLU A 390 0.47 -23.47 0.72
N VAL A 391 0.78 -22.41 1.48
CA VAL A 391 -0.24 -21.43 1.89
C VAL A 391 -0.75 -20.62 0.69
N PHE A 392 0.15 -20.26 -0.22
CA PHE A 392 -0.19 -19.52 -1.43
C PHE A 392 -1.07 -20.35 -2.38
N ASP A 393 -0.81 -21.64 -2.54
CA ASP A 393 -1.60 -22.56 -3.36
C ASP A 393 -3.03 -22.69 -2.82
N VAL A 394 -3.19 -22.72 -1.49
CA VAL A 394 -4.51 -22.72 -0.82
C VAL A 394 -5.19 -21.35 -0.87
N LEU A 395 -4.44 -20.27 -1.01
CA LEU A 395 -4.96 -18.92 -1.22
C LEU A 395 -5.63 -18.76 -2.61
N LEU A 396 -5.09 -19.40 -3.66
CA LEU A 396 -5.56 -19.19 -5.04
C LEU A 396 -7.07 -19.49 -5.24
N PRO A 397 -7.65 -20.60 -4.72
CA PRO A 397 -9.09 -20.82 -4.80
C PRO A 397 -9.93 -19.72 -4.12
N MET A 398 -9.47 -19.21 -2.97
CA MET A 398 -10.15 -18.11 -2.27
C MET A 398 -10.11 -16.82 -3.10
N LEU A 399 -8.98 -16.52 -3.76
CA LEU A 399 -8.87 -15.38 -4.67
C LEU A 399 -9.75 -15.54 -5.91
N LYS A 400 -9.92 -16.75 -6.41
CA LYS A 400 -10.89 -17.02 -7.48
C LYS A 400 -12.30 -16.68 -7.02
N GLU A 401 -12.71 -17.12 -5.82
CA GLU A 401 -14.01 -16.78 -5.24
C GLU A 401 -14.18 -15.26 -5.08
N LEU A 402 -13.15 -14.55 -4.61
CA LEU A 402 -13.17 -13.09 -4.52
C LEU A 402 -13.39 -12.43 -5.89
N ASN A 403 -12.66 -12.88 -6.91
CA ASN A 403 -12.82 -12.40 -8.28
C ASN A 403 -14.25 -12.63 -8.80
N ASP A 404 -14.83 -13.81 -8.55
CA ASP A 404 -16.22 -14.14 -8.89
C ASP A 404 -17.23 -13.21 -8.18
N ASN A 405 -16.87 -12.68 -7.00
CA ASN A 405 -17.70 -11.77 -6.19
C ASN A 405 -17.47 -10.27 -6.46
N LEU A 406 -16.45 -9.86 -7.25
CA LEU A 406 -16.20 -8.44 -7.57
C LEU A 406 -17.41 -7.69 -8.16
N PRO A 407 -18.26 -8.30 -9.02
CA PRO A 407 -19.48 -7.65 -9.50
C PRO A 407 -20.46 -7.27 -8.39
N ILE A 408 -20.42 -7.92 -7.22
CA ILE A 408 -21.21 -7.56 -6.04
C ILE A 408 -20.47 -6.49 -5.22
N ILE A 409 -19.17 -6.67 -4.99
CA ILE A 409 -18.34 -5.77 -4.15
C ILE A 409 -18.35 -4.34 -4.70
N THR A 410 -18.34 -4.17 -6.01
CA THR A 410 -18.29 -2.87 -6.70
C THR A 410 -19.63 -2.12 -6.74
N LEU A 411 -20.74 -2.78 -6.37
CA LEU A 411 -22.07 -2.17 -6.32
C LEU A 411 -22.15 -1.06 -5.27
N LYS A 412 -23.20 -0.25 -5.37
CA LYS A 412 -23.51 0.80 -4.40
C LYS A 412 -23.84 0.14 -3.06
N THR A 413 -23.14 0.56 -2.01
CA THR A 413 -23.52 0.22 -0.64
C THR A 413 -24.74 1.05 -0.24
N ILE A 414 -25.80 0.39 0.20
CA ILE A 414 -27.01 1.06 0.71
C ILE A 414 -27.16 0.95 2.23
N GLU A 415 -26.51 -0.05 2.83
CA GLU A 415 -26.51 -0.25 4.29
C GLU A 415 -25.19 -0.89 4.73
N LYS A 416 -24.67 -0.45 5.88
CA LYS A 416 -23.56 -1.08 6.61
C LYS A 416 -23.99 -1.21 8.06
N LYS A 417 -23.87 -2.40 8.64
CA LYS A 417 -24.13 -2.67 10.05
C LYS A 417 -22.92 -3.38 10.65
N VAL A 418 -22.42 -2.86 11.77
CA VAL A 418 -21.31 -3.45 12.52
C VAL A 418 -21.75 -3.56 13.97
N ASP A 419 -21.73 -4.77 14.51
CA ASP A 419 -22.07 -5.07 15.89
C ASP A 419 -21.08 -6.10 16.43
N ASN A 420 -20.09 -5.61 17.18
CA ASN A 420 -18.97 -6.42 17.68
C ASN A 420 -18.28 -7.21 16.57
N ASP A 421 -18.45 -8.54 16.57
CA ASP A 421 -17.87 -9.46 15.60
C ASP A 421 -18.76 -9.71 14.36
N LEU A 422 -19.98 -9.18 14.33
CA LEU A 422 -20.87 -9.25 13.17
C LEU A 422 -20.70 -8.01 12.30
N HIS A 423 -20.27 -8.23 11.06
CA HIS A 423 -20.11 -7.17 10.08
C HIS A 423 -20.98 -7.49 8.88
N ILE A 424 -21.78 -6.51 8.43
CA ILE A 424 -22.71 -6.67 7.31
C ILE A 424 -22.63 -5.45 6.39
N MET A 425 -22.68 -5.72 5.09
CA MET A 425 -22.88 -4.75 4.03
C MET A 425 -24.02 -5.21 3.11
N ILE A 426 -24.97 -4.32 2.84
CA ILE A 426 -26.00 -4.53 1.81
C ILE A 426 -25.67 -3.66 0.60
N LYS A 427 -25.63 -4.32 -0.55
CA LYS A 427 -25.39 -3.75 -1.87
C LYS A 427 -26.67 -3.71 -2.67
N GLU A 428 -26.77 -2.77 -3.61
CA GLU A 428 -27.91 -2.67 -4.53
C GLU A 428 -27.44 -2.39 -5.96
N ASP A 429 -28.03 -3.11 -6.92
CA ASP A 429 -27.80 -2.88 -8.34
C ASP A 429 -28.75 -1.83 -8.94
N LYS A 430 -28.52 -1.44 -10.20
CA LYS A 430 -29.35 -0.44 -10.89
C LYS A 430 -30.82 -0.87 -11.08
N LYS A 431 -31.15 -2.14 -10.87
CA LYS A 431 -32.51 -2.70 -10.96
C LYS A 431 -33.17 -2.83 -9.59
N GLY A 432 -32.53 -2.39 -8.51
CA GLY A 432 -33.02 -2.50 -7.14
C GLY A 432 -32.86 -3.89 -6.53
N ARG A 433 -32.09 -4.80 -7.16
CA ARG A 433 -31.80 -6.11 -6.57
C ARG A 433 -30.73 -5.94 -5.51
N LYS A 434 -30.97 -6.50 -4.34
CA LYS A 434 -30.07 -6.37 -3.20
C LYS A 434 -29.19 -7.61 -3.03
N GLN A 435 -28.00 -7.40 -2.49
CA GLN A 435 -27.06 -8.46 -2.14
C GLN A 435 -26.49 -8.17 -0.75
N ILE A 436 -26.15 -9.23 -0.03
CA ILE A 436 -25.52 -9.17 1.29
C ILE A 436 -24.09 -9.69 1.21
N ILE A 437 -23.21 -9.02 1.94
CA ILE A 437 -21.89 -9.52 2.35
C ILE A 437 -21.89 -9.46 3.87
N ALA A 438 -21.62 -10.58 4.54
CA ALA A 438 -21.54 -10.65 5.99
C ALA A 438 -20.32 -11.45 6.44
N THR A 439 -19.72 -11.05 7.56
CA THR A 439 -18.64 -11.79 8.21
C THR A 439 -18.88 -11.92 9.71
N ASN A 440 -18.41 -13.03 10.27
CA ASN A 440 -18.25 -13.24 11.70
C ASN A 440 -16.74 -13.22 12.02
N THR A 441 -16.24 -12.23 12.74
CA THR A 441 -14.81 -12.13 13.11
C THR A 441 -14.45 -12.90 14.38
N SER A 442 -15.44 -13.46 15.09
CA SER A 442 -15.19 -14.35 16.22
C SER A 442 -14.51 -15.63 15.75
N LYS A 443 -13.54 -16.09 16.53
CA LYS A 443 -12.83 -17.36 16.32
C LYS A 443 -13.50 -18.54 17.00
N THR A 444 -14.49 -18.29 17.84
CA THR A 444 -15.07 -19.30 18.74
C THR A 444 -16.58 -19.34 18.69
N ASP A 445 -17.23 -18.20 18.52
CA ASP A 445 -18.65 -18.06 18.71
C ASP A 445 -19.39 -18.01 17.38
N LYS A 446 -20.55 -18.67 17.34
CA LYS A 446 -21.53 -18.46 16.27
C LYS A 446 -22.29 -17.17 16.54
N ILE A 447 -22.61 -16.43 15.49
CA ILE A 447 -23.35 -15.17 15.61
C ILE A 447 -24.62 -15.21 14.77
N GLY A 448 -25.74 -14.84 15.39
CA GLY A 448 -27.03 -14.75 14.72
C GLY A 448 -27.07 -13.62 13.69
N ILE A 449 -27.69 -13.89 12.54
CA ILE A 449 -27.98 -12.90 11.52
C ILE A 449 -29.50 -12.76 11.37
N ASP A 450 -30.01 -11.58 11.71
CA ASP A 450 -31.42 -11.24 11.59
C ASP A 450 -31.60 -10.16 10.52
N ILE A 451 -31.66 -10.61 9.26
CA ILE A 451 -31.86 -9.76 8.09
C ILE A 451 -33.04 -10.31 7.28
N ALA A 452 -34.01 -9.43 7.00
CA ALA A 452 -35.15 -9.77 6.18
C ALA A 452 -34.71 -10.21 4.77
N GLY A 453 -35.24 -11.34 4.29
CA GLY A 453 -34.87 -11.91 2.98
C GLY A 453 -33.62 -12.79 2.98
N VAL A 454 -32.90 -12.90 4.10
CA VAL A 454 -31.75 -13.80 4.23
C VAL A 454 -32.19 -15.13 4.87
N ASP A 455 -31.96 -16.23 4.15
CA ASP A 455 -32.28 -17.58 4.63
C ASP A 455 -31.35 -18.06 5.75
N LYS A 456 -30.07 -17.70 5.66
CA LYS A 456 -29.08 -18.04 6.69
C LYS A 456 -29.40 -17.27 7.98
N LYS A 457 -29.37 -17.97 9.13
CA LYS A 457 -29.75 -17.41 10.45
C LYS A 457 -28.59 -17.27 11.41
N GLU A 458 -27.48 -17.96 11.15
CA GLU A 458 -26.27 -17.91 11.95
C GLU A 458 -25.04 -18.00 11.04
N LEU A 459 -23.98 -17.31 11.43
CA LEU A 459 -22.64 -17.45 10.87
C LEU A 459 -21.77 -18.26 11.83
N GLU A 460 -21.11 -19.29 11.31
CA GLU A 460 -20.07 -20.02 12.03
C GLU A 460 -18.88 -19.08 12.33
N PRO A 461 -18.00 -19.42 13.28
CA PRO A 461 -16.79 -18.65 13.53
C PRO A 461 -15.98 -18.43 12.25
N LEU A 462 -15.51 -17.20 12.02
CA LEU A 462 -14.74 -16.80 10.82
C LEU A 462 -15.49 -16.92 9.48
N GLU A 463 -16.79 -17.26 9.50
CA GLU A 463 -17.53 -17.47 8.27
C GLU A 463 -17.75 -16.16 7.50
N VAL A 464 -17.61 -16.26 6.17
CA VAL A 464 -18.00 -15.21 5.22
C VAL A 464 -19.21 -15.70 4.42
N TYR A 465 -20.24 -14.87 4.35
CA TYR A 465 -21.45 -15.15 3.60
C TYR A 465 -21.71 -14.05 2.56
N VAL A 466 -21.84 -14.45 1.30
CA VAL A 466 -22.19 -13.57 0.18
C VAL A 466 -23.41 -14.15 -0.52
N SER A 467 -24.48 -13.36 -0.67
CA SER A 467 -25.70 -13.84 -1.33
C SER A 467 -26.57 -12.73 -1.90
N THR A 468 -27.56 -13.12 -2.72
CA THR A 468 -28.66 -12.25 -3.17
C THR A 468 -29.80 -12.33 -2.15
N ILE A 469 -30.48 -11.22 -1.90
CA ILE A 469 -31.62 -11.13 -0.94
C ILE A 469 -32.91 -10.66 -1.62
#